data_AF-A0A0U1DUA5-F1
#
_entry.id   AF-A0A0U1DUA5-F1
#
_cell.length_a   1.000
_cell.length_b   1.000
_cell.length_c   1.000
_cell.angle_alpha   90.00
_cell.angle_beta   90.00
_cell.angle_gamma   90.00
#
_symmetry.space_group_name_H-M   'P 1'
#
loop_
_entity.id
_entity.type
_entity.pdbx_description
1 polymer ?
#
loop_
_entity_poly.entity_id
_entity_poly.type
_entity_poly.pdbx_seq_one_letter_code
_entity_poly.pdbx_strand_id
1 'polypeptide(L)'
;MAAELEASAWRAQRRGGIAAAATFLERAAILSADPALRSSRAIAAAEAKREAAAPEAAYELLSLAELNPLTELQRAQVGRLRAQMEFTRSRGGLPGAPPVRHAAGLLLDAAKRLENLDDEMARETYMEALAAAMFTSRSQPEASWWPRRRRAPQSKGPRRRLGLSIYSSSAWRT
;
A
#
# COMPACT_ATOMS: atom_id res chain seq x y z
N MET A 1 -14.65 -31.99 14.29
CA MET A 1 -15.02 -30.72 14.98
C MET A 1 -14.05 -29.61 14.61
N ALA A 2 -14.41 -28.33 14.76
CA ALA A 2 -13.53 -27.20 14.37
C ALA A 2 -12.11 -27.24 15.00
N ALA A 3 -11.99 -27.73 16.23
CA ALA A 3 -10.69 -27.92 16.91
C ALA A 3 -9.77 -28.95 16.22
N GLU A 4 -10.33 -30.02 15.64
CA GLU A 4 -9.54 -31.02 14.90
C GLU A 4 -8.99 -30.45 13.59
N LEU A 5 -9.69 -29.48 13.01
CA LEU A 5 -9.22 -28.75 11.83
C LEU A 5 -8.07 -27.82 12.20
N GLU A 6 -8.12 -27.12 13.33
CA GLU A 6 -6.98 -26.33 13.86
C GLU A 6 -5.74 -27.22 14.09
N ALA A 7 -5.91 -28.38 14.71
CA ALA A 7 -4.82 -29.34 14.90
C ALA A 7 -4.28 -29.88 13.56
N SER A 8 -5.14 -30.01 12.55
CA SER A 8 -4.74 -30.40 11.19
C SER A 8 -3.99 -29.29 10.46
N ALA A 9 -4.40 -28.03 10.66
CA ALA A 9 -3.70 -26.85 10.16
C ALA A 9 -2.29 -26.76 10.72
N TRP A 10 -2.13 -26.92 12.04
CA TRP A 10 -0.83 -26.90 12.69
C TRP A 10 0.11 -27.99 12.14
N ARG A 11 -0.40 -29.21 11.95
CA ARG A 11 0.37 -30.31 11.32
C ARG A 11 0.73 -30.02 9.87
N ALA A 12 -0.15 -29.36 9.10
CA ALA A 12 0.14 -28.96 7.73
C ALA A 12 1.26 -27.91 7.69
N GLN A 13 1.19 -26.90 8.55
CA GLN A 13 2.20 -25.83 8.62
C GLN A 13 3.58 -26.35 9.02
N ARG A 14 3.66 -27.28 9.98
CA ARG A 14 4.92 -27.97 10.34
C ARG A 14 5.56 -28.77 9.20
N ARG A 15 4.78 -29.12 8.17
CA ARG A 15 5.25 -29.82 6.97
C ARG A 15 5.45 -28.87 5.78
N GLY A 16 5.38 -27.56 6.00
CA GLY A 16 5.49 -26.53 4.96
C GLY A 16 4.21 -26.31 4.14
N GLY A 17 3.10 -26.94 4.52
CA GLY A 17 1.83 -26.86 3.80
C GLY A 17 1.00 -25.63 4.17
N ILE A 18 1.43 -24.44 3.76
CA ILE A 18 0.77 -23.16 4.10
C ILE A 18 -0.65 -23.10 3.51
N ALA A 19 -0.83 -23.45 2.24
CA ALA A 19 -2.14 -23.47 1.59
C ALA A 19 -3.10 -24.49 2.25
N ALA A 20 -2.59 -25.67 2.63
CA ALA A 20 -3.39 -26.68 3.32
C ALA A 20 -3.79 -26.21 4.73
N ALA A 21 -2.89 -25.56 5.47
CA ALA A 21 -3.20 -24.96 6.76
C ALA A 21 -4.30 -23.91 6.65
N ALA A 22 -4.21 -23.02 5.64
CA ALA A 22 -5.22 -22.00 5.39
C ALA A 22 -6.61 -22.60 5.11
N THR A 23 -6.69 -23.67 4.32
CA THR A 23 -7.96 -24.37 4.04
C THR A 23 -8.55 -25.02 5.30
N PHE A 24 -7.71 -25.62 6.16
CA PHE A 24 -8.20 -26.19 7.42
C PHE A 24 -8.73 -25.10 8.37
N LEU A 25 -8.03 -23.97 8.49
CA LEU A 25 -8.44 -22.84 9.33
C LEU A 25 -9.72 -22.18 8.82
N GLU A 26 -9.85 -21.98 7.50
CA GLU A 26 -11.09 -21.50 6.88
C GLU A 26 -12.26 -22.41 7.22
N ARG A 27 -12.08 -23.74 7.07
CA ARG A 27 -13.14 -24.69 7.41
C ARG A 27 -13.47 -24.69 8.90
N ALA A 28 -12.48 -24.49 9.77
CA ALA A 28 -12.69 -24.33 11.21
C ALA A 28 -13.54 -23.10 11.53
N ALA A 29 -13.26 -21.96 10.87
CA ALA A 29 -14.03 -20.73 11.03
C ALA A 29 -15.49 -20.93 10.60
N ILE A 30 -15.72 -21.47 9.40
CA ILE A 30 -17.07 -21.69 8.83
C ILE A 30 -17.90 -22.65 9.70
N LEU A 31 -17.29 -23.69 10.27
CA LEU A 31 -18.00 -24.70 11.07
C LEU A 31 -18.13 -24.34 12.56
N SER A 32 -17.66 -23.17 12.98
CA SER A 32 -17.73 -22.75 14.38
C SER A 32 -19.10 -22.19 14.74
N ALA A 33 -19.78 -22.82 15.70
CA ALA A 33 -21.07 -22.36 16.21
C ALA A 33 -20.93 -21.14 17.13
N ASP A 34 -19.92 -21.14 18.01
CA ASP A 34 -19.63 -20.03 18.93
C ASP A 34 -19.14 -18.79 18.15
N PRO A 35 -19.84 -17.65 18.24
CA PRO A 35 -19.47 -16.41 17.54
C PRO A 35 -18.09 -15.87 17.93
N ALA A 36 -17.67 -15.98 19.19
CA ALA A 36 -16.37 -15.47 19.64
C ALA A 36 -15.21 -16.31 19.06
N LEU A 37 -15.36 -17.64 19.09
CA LEU A 37 -14.41 -18.54 18.47
C LEU A 37 -14.41 -18.41 16.94
N ARG A 38 -15.57 -18.13 16.33
CA ARG A 38 -15.69 -17.90 14.89
C ARG A 38 -14.85 -16.70 14.46
N SER A 39 -14.92 -15.58 15.17
CA SER A 39 -14.09 -14.41 14.88
C SER A 39 -12.60 -14.69 15.00
N SER A 40 -12.19 -15.33 16.10
CA SER A 40 -10.76 -15.68 16.31
C SER A 40 -10.25 -16.59 15.19
N ARG A 41 -11.03 -17.60 14.79
CA ARG A 41 -10.69 -18.54 13.72
C ARG A 41 -10.67 -17.87 12.36
N ALA A 42 -11.60 -16.96 12.09
CA ALA A 42 -11.66 -16.22 10.83
C ALA A 42 -10.43 -15.31 10.67
N ILE A 43 -9.99 -14.63 11.74
CA ILE A 43 -8.76 -13.82 11.73
C ILE A 43 -7.52 -14.71 11.46
N ALA A 44 -7.39 -15.84 12.16
CA ALA A 44 -6.29 -16.78 11.93
C ALA A 44 -6.31 -17.37 10.51
N ALA A 45 -7.49 -17.68 9.99
CA ALA A 45 -7.65 -18.15 8.62
C ALA A 45 -7.28 -17.07 7.59
N ALA A 46 -7.65 -15.81 7.84
CA ALA A 46 -7.28 -14.68 6.97
C ALA A 46 -5.76 -14.48 6.92
N GLU A 47 -5.09 -14.56 8.06
CA GLU A 47 -3.63 -14.51 8.14
C GLU A 47 -2.98 -15.65 7.33
N ALA A 48 -3.44 -16.89 7.52
CA ALA A 48 -2.94 -18.03 6.76
C ALA A 48 -3.21 -17.93 5.25
N LYS A 49 -4.35 -17.37 4.83
CA LYS A 49 -4.65 -17.12 3.40
C LYS A 49 -3.75 -16.03 2.82
N ARG A 50 -3.44 -14.98 3.59
CA ARG A 50 -2.48 -13.95 3.19
C ARG A 50 -1.08 -14.56 2.98
N GLU A 51 -0.62 -15.41 3.91
CA GLU A 51 0.64 -16.13 3.79
C GLU A 51 0.66 -17.11 2.60
N ALA A 52 -0.48 -17.72 2.30
CA ALA A 52 -0.68 -18.56 1.11
C ALA A 52 -0.86 -17.78 -0.20
N ALA A 53 -0.64 -16.45 -0.19
CA ALA A 53 -0.84 -15.56 -1.34
C ALA A 53 -2.27 -15.61 -1.94
N ALA A 54 -3.28 -15.76 -1.09
CA ALA A 54 -4.70 -15.73 -1.44
C ALA A 54 -5.43 -14.53 -0.77
N PRO A 55 -5.12 -13.28 -1.17
CA PRO A 55 -5.61 -12.09 -0.48
C PRO A 55 -7.11 -11.87 -0.61
N GLU A 56 -7.76 -12.30 -1.70
CA GLU A 56 -9.21 -12.19 -1.87
C GLU A 56 -9.95 -12.99 -0.78
N ALA A 57 -9.56 -14.26 -0.59
CA ALA A 57 -10.11 -15.11 0.47
C ALA A 57 -9.79 -14.56 1.87
N ALA A 58 -8.61 -13.95 2.05
CA ALA A 58 -8.27 -13.30 3.31
C ALA A 58 -9.21 -12.13 3.62
N TYR A 59 -9.54 -11.28 2.64
CA TYR A 59 -10.51 -10.19 2.81
C TYR A 59 -11.92 -10.71 3.16
N GLU A 60 -12.36 -11.79 2.53
CA GLU A 60 -13.65 -12.42 2.83
C GLU A 60 -13.69 -12.93 4.29
N LEU A 61 -12.62 -13.57 4.74
CA LEU A 61 -12.50 -14.07 6.12
C LEU A 61 -12.44 -12.94 7.16
N LEU A 62 -11.76 -11.83 6.87
CA LEU A 62 -11.80 -10.65 7.76
C LEU A 62 -13.20 -10.05 7.82
N SER A 63 -13.91 -10.02 6.70
CA SER A 63 -15.30 -9.56 6.65
C SER A 63 -16.21 -10.50 7.47
N LEU A 64 -16.00 -11.81 7.39
CA LEU A 64 -16.69 -12.80 8.24
C LEU A 64 -16.41 -12.59 9.73
N ALA A 65 -15.16 -12.25 10.10
CA ALA A 65 -14.81 -11.96 11.49
C ALA A 65 -15.57 -10.73 12.01
N GLU A 66 -15.65 -9.67 11.21
CA GLU A 66 -16.33 -8.40 11.53
C GLU A 66 -17.86 -8.55 11.69
N LEU A 67 -18.46 -9.65 11.21
CA LEU A 67 -19.88 -9.96 11.43
C LEU A 67 -20.20 -10.42 12.86
N ASN A 68 -19.19 -10.72 13.69
CA ASN A 68 -19.38 -11.09 15.09
C ASN A 68 -18.63 -10.12 16.02
N PRO A 69 -18.95 -10.08 17.33
CA PRO A 69 -18.26 -9.21 18.27
C PRO A 69 -16.75 -9.46 18.28
N LEU A 70 -15.98 -8.38 18.15
CA LEU A 70 -14.51 -8.42 18.22
C LEU A 70 -14.03 -7.78 19.52
N THR A 71 -13.00 -8.37 20.11
CA THR A 71 -12.21 -7.70 21.15
C THR A 71 -11.43 -6.53 20.54
N GLU A 72 -10.89 -5.64 21.38
CA GLU A 72 -10.04 -4.54 20.89
C GLU A 72 -8.80 -5.06 20.18
N LEU A 73 -8.16 -6.09 20.73
CA LEU A 73 -7.01 -6.74 20.12
C LEU A 73 -7.37 -7.33 18.74
N GLN A 74 -8.51 -8.01 18.63
CA GLN A 74 -8.97 -8.57 17.35
C GLN A 74 -9.26 -7.46 16.31
N ARG A 75 -9.87 -6.34 16.72
CA ARG A 75 -10.05 -5.18 15.83
C ARG A 75 -8.71 -4.62 15.33
N ALA A 76 -7.71 -4.55 16.21
CA ALA A 76 -6.38 -4.09 15.84
C ALA A 76 -5.68 -5.07 14.87
N GLN A 77 -5.78 -6.38 15.12
CA GLN A 77 -5.29 -7.44 14.22
C GLN A 77 -5.93 -7.37 12.83
N VAL A 78 -7.26 -7.20 12.76
CA VAL A 78 -7.98 -7.02 11.49
C VAL A 78 -7.46 -5.78 10.74
N GLY A 79 -7.28 -4.66 11.45
CA GLY A 79 -6.72 -3.43 10.89
C GLY A 79 -5.31 -3.63 10.31
N ARG A 80 -4.43 -4.31 11.06
CA ARG A 80 -3.07 -4.66 10.62
C ARG A 80 -3.10 -5.52 9.35
N LEU A 81 -3.88 -6.61 9.32
CA LEU A 81 -3.97 -7.51 8.17
C LEU A 81 -4.48 -6.79 6.91
N ARG A 82 -5.51 -5.95 7.05
CA ARG A 82 -6.00 -5.12 5.93
C ARG A 82 -4.90 -4.18 5.43
N ALA A 83 -4.17 -3.51 6.32
CA ALA A 83 -3.08 -2.61 5.96
C ALA A 83 -1.90 -3.34 5.25
N GLN A 84 -1.53 -4.53 5.71
CA GLN A 84 -0.51 -5.38 5.07
C GLN A 84 -0.91 -5.79 3.65
N MET A 85 -2.17 -6.20 3.46
CA MET A 85 -2.69 -6.55 2.13
C MET A 85 -2.73 -5.32 1.22
N GLU A 86 -3.14 -4.17 1.74
CA GLU A 86 -3.15 -2.92 0.98
C GLU A 86 -1.74 -2.47 0.59
N PHE A 87 -0.76 -2.63 1.47
CA PHE A 87 0.64 -2.38 1.16
C PHE A 87 1.13 -3.28 0.03
N THR A 88 0.78 -4.57 0.07
CA THR A 88 1.11 -5.55 -0.98
C THR A 88 0.54 -5.15 -2.34
N ARG A 89 -0.73 -4.69 -2.37
CA ARG A 89 -1.36 -4.16 -3.59
C ARG A 89 -0.68 -2.88 -4.08
N SER A 90 -0.43 -1.95 -3.17
CA SER A 90 0.17 -0.64 -3.46
C SER A 90 1.58 -0.77 -4.03
N ARG A 91 2.42 -1.64 -3.45
CA ARG A 91 3.80 -1.87 -3.90
C ARG A 91 3.88 -2.64 -5.22
N GLY A 92 2.87 -3.44 -5.53
CA GLY A 92 2.75 -4.18 -6.78
C GLY A 92 2.27 -3.33 -7.97
N GLY A 93 1.85 -2.08 -7.73
CA GLY A 93 1.33 -1.20 -8.77
C GLY A 93 0.01 -1.69 -9.40
N LEU A 94 -0.79 -2.46 -8.65
CA LEU A 94 -2.05 -2.98 -9.16
C LEU A 94 -3.03 -1.82 -9.49
N PRO A 95 -3.83 -1.92 -10.56
CA PRO A 95 -4.84 -0.91 -10.89
C PRO A 95 -5.78 -0.64 -9.71
N GLY A 96 -6.01 0.63 -9.40
CA GLY A 96 -6.87 1.05 -8.29
C GLY A 96 -6.27 0.88 -6.90
N ALA A 97 -5.02 0.43 -6.76
CA ALA A 97 -4.33 0.42 -5.48
C ALA A 97 -3.97 1.86 -5.07
N PRO A 98 -4.13 2.22 -3.78
CA PRO A 98 -3.72 3.52 -3.27
C PRO A 98 -2.19 3.66 -3.31
N PRO A 99 -1.67 4.88 -3.15
CA PRO A 99 -0.23 5.07 -3.09
C PRO A 99 0.34 4.39 -1.85
N VAL A 100 1.58 3.87 -1.95
CA VAL A 100 2.25 3.16 -0.85
C VAL A 100 2.29 3.97 0.47
N ARG A 101 2.38 5.30 0.41
CA ARG A 101 2.30 6.18 1.60
C ARG A 101 1.00 6.01 2.40
N HIS A 102 -0.11 5.70 1.73
CA HIS A 102 -1.40 5.49 2.38
C HIS A 102 -1.37 4.18 3.17
N ALA A 103 -0.90 3.10 2.55
CA ALA A 103 -0.73 1.81 3.23
C ALA A 103 0.26 1.89 4.41
N ALA A 104 1.35 2.66 4.27
CA ALA A 104 2.26 2.94 5.38
C ALA A 104 1.56 3.65 6.56
N GLY A 105 0.68 4.61 6.26
CA GLY A 105 -0.16 5.27 7.26
C GLY A 105 -1.12 4.30 7.97
N LEU A 106 -1.77 3.40 7.20
CA LEU A 106 -2.66 2.38 7.78
C LEU A 106 -1.90 1.41 8.70
N LEU A 107 -0.67 1.00 8.33
CA LEU A 107 0.18 0.18 9.19
C LEU A 107 0.57 0.93 10.47
N LEU A 108 0.91 2.21 10.37
CA LEU A 108 1.24 3.05 11.53
C LEU A 108 0.04 3.18 12.49
N ASP A 109 -1.16 3.39 11.96
CA ASP A 109 -2.38 3.48 12.76
C ASP A 109 -2.73 2.13 13.42
N ALA A 110 -2.50 1.02 12.71
CA ALA A 110 -2.67 -0.31 13.28
C ALA A 110 -1.66 -0.59 14.41
N ALA A 111 -0.39 -0.20 14.25
CA ALA A 111 0.65 -0.35 15.27
C ALA A 111 0.27 0.39 16.57
N LYS A 112 -0.17 1.64 16.45
CA LYS A 112 -0.64 2.44 17.60
C LYS A 112 -1.81 1.80 18.33
N ARG A 113 -2.73 1.15 17.59
CA ARG A 113 -3.88 0.46 18.20
C ARG A 113 -3.49 -0.83 18.90
N LEU A 114 -2.33 -1.40 18.60
CA LEU A 114 -1.82 -2.60 19.26
C LEU A 114 -1.05 -2.27 20.56
N GLU A 115 -0.66 -1.02 20.77
CA GLU A 115 0.00 -0.60 22.01
C GLU A 115 -0.85 -0.93 23.24
N ASN A 116 -0.24 -1.55 24.26
CA ASN A 116 -0.89 -2.02 25.48
C ASN A 116 -1.91 -3.16 25.29
N LEU A 117 -2.12 -3.64 24.06
CA LEU A 117 -2.90 -4.84 23.76
C LEU A 117 -2.00 -6.03 23.40
N ASP A 118 -0.96 -5.76 22.60
CA ASP A 118 0.09 -6.70 22.20
C ASP A 118 1.32 -5.90 21.75
N ASP A 119 2.23 -5.64 22.68
CA ASP A 119 3.39 -4.78 22.45
C ASP A 119 4.39 -5.37 21.44
N GLU A 120 4.48 -6.70 21.35
CA GLU A 120 5.36 -7.33 20.37
C GLU A 120 4.78 -7.18 18.97
N MET A 121 3.47 -7.42 18.80
CA MET A 121 2.80 -7.19 17.52
C MET A 121 2.82 -5.71 17.12
N ALA A 122 2.71 -4.79 18.09
CA ALA A 122 2.86 -3.35 17.84
C ALA A 122 4.25 -3.04 17.27
N ARG A 123 5.31 -3.56 17.90
CA ARG A 123 6.70 -3.38 17.47
C ARG A 123 6.95 -3.92 16.05
N GLU A 124 6.47 -5.12 15.75
CA GLU A 124 6.53 -5.68 14.40
C GLU A 124 5.81 -4.77 13.38
N THR A 125 4.61 -4.31 13.71
CA THR A 125 3.80 -3.47 12.82
C THR A 125 4.44 -2.10 12.59
N TYR A 126 5.11 -1.52 13.60
CA TYR A 126 5.90 -0.31 13.43
C TYR A 126 7.04 -0.51 12.42
N MET A 127 7.72 -1.65 12.47
CA MET A 127 8.78 -1.98 11.51
C MET A 127 8.23 -2.17 10.10
N GLU A 128 7.04 -2.79 9.96
CA GLU A 128 6.34 -2.88 8.68
C GLU A 128 5.95 -1.50 8.12
N ALA A 129 5.43 -0.61 8.98
CA ALA A 129 5.10 0.77 8.60
C ALA A 129 6.32 1.55 8.12
N LEU A 130 7.45 1.41 8.82
CA LEU A 130 8.73 2.02 8.43
C LEU A 130 9.22 1.46 7.08
N ALA A 131 9.19 0.14 6.90
CA ALA A 131 9.58 -0.50 5.64
C ALA A 131 8.70 -0.03 4.47
N ALA A 132 7.38 0.11 4.70
CA ALA A 132 6.45 0.65 3.71
C ALA A 132 6.73 2.12 3.39
N ALA A 133 7.04 2.95 4.38
CA ALA A 133 7.42 4.34 4.17
C ALA A 133 8.70 4.46 3.34
N MET A 134 9.72 3.65 3.63
CA MET A 134 10.99 3.62 2.88
C MET A 134 10.81 3.18 1.42
N PHE A 135 9.83 2.31 1.13
CA PHE A 135 9.53 1.89 -0.24
C PHE A 135 9.18 3.09 -1.14
N THR A 136 8.48 4.11 -0.60
CA THR A 136 8.13 5.33 -1.36
C THR A 136 9.36 6.11 -1.85
N SER A 137 10.45 6.10 -1.07
CA SER A 137 11.70 6.79 -1.43
C SER A 137 12.46 6.07 -2.54
N ARG A 138 12.28 4.76 -2.69
CA ARG A 138 12.97 3.95 -3.71
C ARG A 138 12.20 3.86 -5.02
N SER A 139 10.87 3.92 -4.96
CA SER A 139 10.00 3.77 -6.12
C SER A 139 9.70 5.07 -6.85
N GLN A 140 10.03 6.23 -6.26
CA GLN A 140 10.17 7.43 -7.05
C GLN A 140 11.52 7.37 -7.77
N PRO A 141 11.57 7.27 -9.11
CA PRO A 141 12.77 7.72 -9.77
C PRO A 141 12.95 9.17 -9.33
N GLU A 142 14.12 9.48 -8.77
CA GLU A 142 14.61 10.86 -8.72
C GLU A 142 14.12 11.52 -10.00
N ALA A 143 13.28 12.56 -9.85
CA ALA A 143 12.85 13.37 -10.96
C ALA A 143 14.14 13.79 -11.66
N SER A 144 14.47 13.11 -12.77
CA SER A 144 15.75 13.29 -13.42
C SER A 144 15.79 14.75 -13.81
N TRP A 145 16.67 15.46 -13.13
CA TRP A 145 16.88 16.89 -13.18
C TRP A 145 17.53 17.28 -14.51
N TRP A 146 17.20 16.57 -15.59
CA TRP A 146 17.48 17.07 -16.93
C TRP A 146 16.60 18.31 -17.14
N PRO A 147 17.17 19.48 -17.41
CA PRO A 147 16.36 20.60 -17.82
C PRO A 147 15.82 20.25 -19.21
N ARG A 148 14.49 20.08 -19.33
CA ARG A 148 13.81 20.17 -20.63
C ARG A 148 14.30 21.44 -21.30
N ARG A 149 15.23 21.32 -22.25
CA ARG A 149 15.73 22.45 -23.04
C ARG A 149 14.50 23.12 -23.64
N ARG A 150 14.13 24.29 -23.10
CA ARG A 150 13.25 25.21 -23.84
C ARG A 150 13.94 25.42 -25.18
N ARG A 151 13.23 25.15 -26.28
CA ARG A 151 13.65 25.63 -27.59
C ARG A 151 13.91 27.13 -27.43
N ALA A 152 15.18 27.52 -27.56
CA ALA A 152 15.53 28.93 -27.60
C ALA A 152 14.77 29.57 -28.78
N PRO A 153 14.18 30.76 -28.63
CA PRO A 153 13.72 31.51 -29.79
C PRO A 153 14.93 31.75 -30.70
N GLN A 154 14.81 31.40 -31.98
CA GLN A 154 15.84 31.71 -32.97
C GLN A 154 16.09 33.21 -32.97
N SER A 155 17.29 33.62 -32.54
CA SER A 155 17.76 34.99 -32.74
C SER A 155 18.00 35.19 -34.24
N LYS A 156 17.07 35.88 -34.92
CA LYS A 156 17.36 36.51 -36.21
C LYS A 156 18.19 37.77 -35.95
N GLY A 157 19.50 37.68 -36.14
CA GLY A 157 20.38 38.83 -36.35
C GLY A 157 21.05 38.76 -37.72
N PRO A 158 21.60 39.86 -38.26
CA PRO A 158 20.92 41.12 -38.56
C PRO A 158 20.94 41.38 -40.08
N ARG A 159 19.83 41.85 -40.67
CA ARG A 159 19.88 42.43 -42.03
C ARG A 159 20.18 43.91 -41.92
N ARG A 160 21.48 44.26 -41.95
CA ARG A 160 21.93 45.61 -42.31
C ARG A 160 21.44 45.90 -43.73
N ARG A 161 20.56 46.88 -43.89
CA ARG A 161 20.29 47.53 -45.16
C ARG A 161 20.56 49.02 -44.97
N LEU A 162 21.68 49.47 -45.52
CA LEU A 162 22.02 50.88 -45.66
C LEU A 162 20.95 51.51 -46.55
N GLY A 163 20.10 52.34 -45.95
CA GLY A 163 19.19 53.24 -46.64
C GLY A 163 19.63 54.65 -46.35
N LEU A 164 20.41 55.22 -47.26
CA LEU A 164 20.82 56.62 -47.27
C LEU A 164 19.53 57.45 -47.45
N SER A 165 19.05 58.09 -46.38
CA SER A 165 17.94 59.04 -46.49
C SER A 165 18.51 60.42 -46.81
N ILE A 166 18.21 60.84 -48.03
CA ILE A 166 18.48 62.15 -48.60
C ILE A 166 17.19 62.95 -48.38
N TYR A 167 17.23 64.01 -47.59
CA TYR A 167 16.29 65.14 -47.67
C TYR A 167 16.81 66.26 -46.76
N SER A 168 16.73 67.55 -47.03
CA SER A 168 16.47 68.38 -48.21
C SER A 168 16.32 69.80 -47.66
N SER A 169 16.51 70.78 -48.54
CA SER A 169 15.84 72.08 -48.54
C SER A 169 16.39 73.16 -47.62
N SER A 170 17.01 74.22 -48.17
CA SER A 170 16.41 75.35 -48.92
C SER A 170 15.94 76.43 -47.95
N ALA A 171 15.96 77.74 -48.20
CA ALA A 171 16.19 78.51 -49.41
C ALA A 171 16.68 79.92 -49.01
N TRP A 172 17.52 80.48 -49.88
CA TRP A 172 17.72 81.88 -50.28
C TRP A 172 16.99 83.06 -49.58
N ARG A 173 17.80 84.14 -49.50
CA ARG A 173 17.49 85.58 -49.75
C ARG A 173 16.64 86.33 -48.72
N THR A 174 17.21 87.39 -48.15
CA THR A 174 17.35 88.70 -48.84
C THR A 174 18.63 89.40 -48.40
#